data_AF-A0A7J9DNJ9-F1
#
_entry.id   AF-A0A7J9DNJ9-F1
#
_cell.length_a   1.000
_cell.length_b   1.000
_cell.length_c   1.000
_cell.angle_alpha   90.00
_cell.angle_beta   90.00
_cell.angle_gamma   90.00
#
_symmetry.space_group_name_H-M   'P 1'
#
loop_
_entity.id
_entity.type
_entity.pdbx_description
1 polymer ?
#
loop_
_entity_poly.entity_id
_entity_poly.type
_entity_poly.pdbx_seq_one_letter_code
_entity_poly.pdbx_strand_id
1 'polypeptide(L)'
;MAKSSFLLLVDIFVILMLCISLCHGAVDDDRKVYIAYLGSAPDRDYIATSQHSSMLQALSTHSSMENYLIRSYKRSFNGFAAKLTNEEAKKLASFKEVVSVFPSKVYHLHTTRSWDFLGLNQTTKHNATAESNVIVGVIDSGIWPESDSFSDEGFSPPPKKWKGACKGGQNFTCNKKLIGARVYTTDSARDMDGHGSHTASTAAGNNVRNASFYGLAEGIARGGVPSARIAAYKVCD
;
A
#
# COMPACT_ATOMS: atom_id res chain seq x y z
N MET A 1 1.44 61.16 39.23
CA MET A 1 0.43 60.08 39.12
C MET A 1 0.09 59.74 37.66
N ALA A 2 -0.19 60.71 36.78
CA ALA A 2 -0.61 60.42 35.38
C ALA A 2 0.38 59.61 34.50
N LYS A 3 1.70 59.79 34.65
CA LYS A 3 2.71 59.04 33.87
C LYS A 3 2.78 57.55 34.19
N SER A 4 2.51 57.18 35.45
CA SER A 4 2.52 55.78 35.90
C SER A 4 1.28 55.04 35.39
N SER A 5 0.12 55.69 35.37
CA SER A 5 -1.11 55.14 34.80
C SER A 5 -1.02 54.92 33.29
N PHE A 6 -0.29 55.79 32.57
CA PHE A 6 -0.07 55.64 31.13
C PHE A 6 0.80 54.42 30.79
N LEU A 7 1.88 54.18 31.56
CA LEU A 7 2.74 53.01 31.38
C LEU A 7 1.99 51.69 31.66
N LEU A 8 1.17 51.67 32.71
CA LEU A 8 0.29 50.53 33.03
C LEU A 8 -0.69 50.19 31.89
N LEU A 9 -1.25 51.21 31.22
CA LEU A 9 -2.16 50.99 30.09
C LEU A 9 -1.43 50.41 28.86
N VAL A 10 -0.19 50.84 28.62
CA VAL A 10 0.63 50.32 27.52
C VAL A 10 1.01 48.86 27.77
N ASP A 11 1.41 48.52 29.00
CA ASP A 11 1.77 47.15 29.37
C ASP A 11 0.58 46.20 29.25
N ILE A 12 -0.61 46.62 29.69
CA ILE A 12 -1.86 45.84 29.53
C ILE A 12 -2.19 45.63 28.04
N PHE A 13 -2.02 46.66 27.21
CA PHE A 13 -2.28 46.56 25.78
C PHE A 13 -1.30 45.61 25.07
N VAL A 14 -0.01 45.65 25.44
CA VAL A 14 1.01 44.74 24.91
C VAL A 14 0.73 43.30 25.34
N ILE A 15 0.36 43.07 26.60
CA ILE A 15 -0.02 41.73 27.09
C ILE A 15 -1.26 41.23 26.34
N LEU A 16 -2.27 42.07 26.12
CA LEU A 16 -3.47 41.71 25.37
C LEU A 16 -3.14 41.33 23.92
N MET A 17 -2.27 42.09 23.25
CA MET A 17 -1.80 41.78 21.90
C MET A 17 -0.97 40.49 21.83
N LEU A 18 -0.14 40.23 22.84
CA LEU A 18 0.61 38.98 22.97
C LEU A 18 -0.35 37.81 23.18
N CYS A 19 -1.36 37.96 24.03
CA CYS A 19 -2.40 36.96 24.26
C CYS A 19 -3.17 36.66 22.98
N ILE A 20 -3.62 37.67 22.22
CA ILE A 20 -4.32 37.46 20.94
C ILE A 20 -3.43 36.74 19.90
N SER A 21 -2.12 37.02 19.90
CA SER A 21 -1.15 36.32 19.03
C SER A 21 -0.89 34.88 19.48
N LEU A 22 -0.89 34.60 20.79
CA LEU A 22 -0.81 33.25 21.37
C LEU A 22 -2.13 32.47 21.23
N CYS A 23 -3.27 33.16 21.10
CA CYS A 23 -4.60 32.59 20.83
C CYS A 23 -4.82 32.25 19.36
N HIS A 24 -3.96 32.68 18.45
CA HIS A 24 -3.81 32.02 17.14
C HIS A 24 -3.09 30.69 17.39
N GLY A 25 -3.77 29.78 18.09
CA GLY A 25 -3.36 28.40 18.19
C GLY A 25 -3.12 27.87 16.79
N ALA A 26 -2.08 27.07 16.62
CA ALA A 26 -1.94 26.23 15.45
C ALA A 26 -3.31 25.60 15.19
N VAL A 27 -3.92 25.89 14.04
CA VAL A 27 -5.13 25.20 13.61
C VAL A 27 -4.72 23.74 13.55
N ASP A 28 -5.14 22.97 14.54
CA ASP A 28 -4.95 21.53 14.56
C ASP A 28 -5.70 21.02 13.32
N ASP A 29 -4.93 20.55 12.33
CA ASP A 29 -5.48 20.04 11.08
C ASP A 29 -6.12 18.69 11.40
N ASP A 30 -7.38 18.72 11.83
CA ASP A 30 -8.19 17.57 12.25
C ASP A 30 -8.51 16.61 11.08
N ARG A 31 -8.02 16.92 9.88
CA ARG A 31 -8.18 16.15 8.67
C ARG A 31 -7.60 14.75 8.79
N LYS A 32 -8.38 13.78 8.34
CA LYS A 32 -7.98 12.37 8.20
C LYS A 32 -7.95 12.00 6.73
N VAL A 33 -7.28 10.90 6.40
CA VAL A 33 -7.30 10.38 5.03
C VAL A 33 -8.62 9.65 4.79
N TYR A 34 -9.37 10.13 3.82
CA TYR A 34 -10.59 9.50 3.32
C TYR A 34 -10.38 9.03 1.89
N ILE A 35 -11.06 7.94 1.52
CA ILE A 35 -11.11 7.39 0.18
C ILE A 35 -12.52 7.61 -0.37
N ALA A 36 -12.61 8.31 -1.50
CA ALA A 36 -13.82 8.46 -2.28
C ALA A 36 -13.78 7.48 -3.46
N TYR A 37 -14.78 6.59 -3.51
CA TYR A 37 -14.98 5.64 -4.60
C TYR A 37 -16.07 6.17 -5.53
N LEU A 38 -15.76 6.31 -6.81
CA LEU A 38 -16.62 6.87 -7.85
C LEU A 38 -17.13 5.80 -8.84
N GLY A 39 -16.78 4.53 -8.63
CA GLY A 39 -17.26 3.42 -9.46
C GLY A 39 -16.25 2.90 -10.48
N SER A 40 -16.75 2.47 -11.64
CA SER A 40 -15.96 1.86 -12.72
C SER A 40 -14.86 2.78 -13.23
N ALA A 41 -13.81 2.20 -13.79
CA ALA A 41 -12.72 2.96 -14.38
C ALA A 41 -13.25 3.95 -15.44
N PRO A 42 -12.75 5.20 -15.48
CA PRO A 42 -13.16 6.19 -16.44
C PRO A 42 -12.61 5.86 -17.83
N ASP A 43 -13.36 6.19 -18.89
CA ASP A 43 -12.95 5.94 -20.28
C ASP A 43 -11.65 6.67 -20.67
N ARG A 44 -11.28 7.74 -19.94
CA ARG A 44 -10.06 8.53 -20.17
C ARG A 44 -9.41 9.00 -18.87
N ASP A 45 -8.12 8.66 -18.72
CA ASP A 45 -7.26 8.97 -17.57
C ASP A 45 -7.17 10.46 -17.20
N TYR A 46 -7.14 11.37 -18.19
CA TYR A 46 -6.98 12.82 -17.95
C TYR A 46 -8.25 13.45 -17.35
N ILE A 47 -9.42 12.95 -17.75
CA ILE A 47 -10.72 13.43 -17.27
C ILE A 47 -10.86 13.14 -15.77
N ALA A 48 -10.37 11.96 -15.33
CA ALA A 48 -10.45 11.53 -13.95
C ALA A 48 -9.68 12.46 -12.99
N THR A 49 -8.44 12.82 -13.30
CA THR A 49 -7.63 13.67 -12.41
C THR A 49 -8.22 15.08 -12.29
N SER A 50 -8.63 15.68 -13.41
CA SER A 50 -9.29 17.00 -13.37
C SER A 50 -10.59 16.93 -12.58
N GLN A 51 -11.38 15.88 -12.77
CA GLN A 51 -12.62 15.66 -12.01
C GLN A 51 -12.34 15.55 -10.51
N HIS A 52 -11.35 14.76 -10.10
CA HIS A 52 -10.98 14.62 -8.68
C HIS A 52 -10.56 15.95 -8.06
N SER A 53 -9.73 16.72 -8.76
CA SER A 53 -9.33 18.06 -8.29
C SER A 53 -10.53 19.01 -8.20
N SER A 54 -11.39 19.06 -9.21
CA SER A 54 -12.59 19.91 -9.19
C SER A 54 -13.55 19.53 -8.08
N MET A 55 -13.73 18.24 -7.79
CA MET A 55 -14.56 17.79 -6.68
C MET A 55 -13.99 18.22 -5.33
N LEU A 56 -12.67 18.12 -5.14
CA LEU A 56 -11.99 18.61 -3.94
C LEU A 56 -12.08 20.13 -3.79
N GLN A 57 -11.92 20.88 -4.87
CA GLN A 57 -12.09 22.33 -4.87
C GLN A 57 -13.51 22.74 -4.46
N ALA A 58 -14.55 22.03 -4.94
CA ALA A 58 -15.94 22.31 -4.60
C ALA A 58 -16.30 22.08 -3.11
N LEU A 59 -15.44 21.39 -2.35
CA LEU A 59 -15.65 21.19 -0.91
C LEU A 59 -15.37 22.47 -0.11
N SER A 60 -14.46 23.34 -0.56
CA SER A 60 -14.02 24.53 0.19
C SER A 60 -14.24 25.85 -0.55
N THR A 61 -14.43 26.92 0.22
CA THR A 61 -14.39 28.31 -0.24
C THR A 61 -12.95 28.86 -0.32
N HIS A 62 -11.96 28.10 0.18
CA HIS A 62 -10.53 28.47 0.15
C HIS A 62 -9.77 27.67 -0.91
N SER A 63 -8.86 28.35 -1.60
CA SER A 63 -8.28 27.96 -2.90
C SER A 63 -7.23 26.84 -2.89
N SER A 64 -6.93 26.20 -1.75
CA SER A 64 -5.78 25.28 -1.64
C SER A 64 -6.12 23.80 -1.49
N MET A 65 -7.38 23.37 -1.71
CA MET A 65 -7.80 21.98 -1.49
C MET A 65 -7.12 20.95 -2.40
N GLU A 66 -6.57 21.35 -3.56
CA GLU A 66 -5.77 20.47 -4.41
C GLU A 66 -4.54 19.91 -3.67
N ASN A 67 -4.00 20.66 -2.70
CA ASN A 67 -2.85 20.23 -1.91
C ASN A 67 -3.19 19.07 -0.94
N TYR A 68 -4.47 18.75 -0.74
CA TYR A 68 -4.90 17.64 0.10
C TYR A 68 -5.13 16.34 -0.67
N LEU A 69 -5.05 16.35 -2.01
CA LEU A 69 -5.13 15.14 -2.82
C LEU A 69 -3.88 14.29 -2.59
N ILE A 70 -4.07 13.10 -2.01
CA ILE A 70 -2.99 12.14 -1.77
C ILE A 70 -2.80 11.25 -3.00
N ARG A 71 -3.90 10.74 -3.57
CA ARG A 71 -3.84 9.80 -4.67
C ARG A 71 -5.07 9.86 -5.56
N SER A 72 -4.85 9.85 -6.87
CA SER A 72 -5.88 9.64 -7.89
C SER A 72 -5.82 8.20 -8.41
N TYR A 73 -6.93 7.48 -8.30
CA TYR A 73 -7.12 6.13 -8.83
C TYR A 73 -7.97 6.21 -10.11
N LYS A 74 -7.39 5.76 -11.23
CA LYS A 74 -7.98 5.91 -12.57
C LYS A 74 -7.92 4.67 -13.46
N ARG A 75 -7.16 3.65 -13.03
CA ARG A 75 -6.85 2.50 -13.89
C ARG A 75 -7.87 1.37 -13.76
N SER A 76 -8.09 0.90 -12.53
CA SER A 76 -8.98 -0.23 -12.25
C SER A 76 -10.36 0.19 -11.80
N PHE A 77 -10.45 1.40 -11.23
CA PHE A 77 -11.66 2.04 -10.76
C PHE A 77 -11.44 3.55 -10.79
N ASN A 78 -12.53 4.32 -10.71
CA ASN A 78 -12.49 5.75 -10.51
C ASN A 78 -12.57 6.07 -9.02
N GLY A 79 -11.65 6.89 -8.51
CA GLY A 79 -11.61 7.21 -7.10
C GLY A 79 -10.41 8.07 -6.71
N PHE A 80 -10.42 8.59 -5.49
CA PHE A 80 -9.25 9.29 -4.95
C PHE A 80 -9.16 9.19 -3.43
N ALA A 81 -7.94 9.36 -2.91
CA ALA A 81 -7.67 9.53 -1.49
C ALA A 81 -7.26 10.97 -1.20
N ALA A 82 -7.83 11.58 -0.16
CA ALA A 82 -7.54 12.97 0.22
C ALA A 82 -7.61 13.18 1.73
N LYS A 83 -6.93 14.20 2.24
CA LYS A 83 -7.06 14.66 3.62
C LYS A 83 -8.31 15.53 3.77
N LEU A 84 -9.31 15.04 4.49
CA LEU A 84 -10.61 15.71 4.67
C LEU A 84 -11.00 15.75 6.14
N THR A 85 -11.74 16.79 6.53
CA THR A 85 -12.49 16.79 7.80
C THR A 85 -13.68 15.83 7.70
N ASN A 86 -14.32 15.50 8.82
CA ASN A 86 -15.50 14.64 8.80
C ASN A 86 -16.66 15.28 8.03
N GLU A 87 -16.78 16.60 8.11
CA GLU A 87 -17.81 17.44 7.48
C GLU A 87 -17.59 17.47 5.97
N GLU A 88 -16.35 17.63 5.52
CA GLU A 88 -15.99 17.57 4.11
C GLU A 88 -16.19 16.17 3.53
N ALA A 89 -15.85 15.12 4.27
CA ALA A 89 -16.11 13.74 3.83
C ALA A 89 -17.61 13.48 3.67
N LYS A 90 -18.45 13.97 4.59
CA LYS A 90 -19.92 13.90 4.48
C LYS A 90 -20.44 14.71 3.28
N LYS A 91 -19.92 15.91 3.07
CA LYS A 91 -20.28 16.76 1.92
C LYS A 91 -19.88 16.08 0.62
N LEU A 92 -18.68 15.51 0.54
CA LEU A 92 -18.21 14.76 -0.63
C LEU A 92 -19.10 13.56 -0.93
N ALA A 93 -19.56 12.84 0.10
CA ALA A 93 -20.47 11.70 -0.06
C ALA A 93 -21.84 12.09 -0.66
N SER A 94 -22.21 13.37 -0.67
CA SER A 94 -23.43 13.88 -1.30
C SER A 94 -23.29 14.13 -2.80
N PHE A 95 -22.08 14.09 -3.36
CA PHE A 95 -21.86 14.35 -4.77
C PHE A 95 -22.39 13.18 -5.59
N LYS A 96 -23.11 13.48 -6.68
CA LYS A 96 -23.82 12.49 -7.51
C LYS A 96 -22.86 11.43 -8.08
N GLU A 97 -21.63 11.82 -8.34
CA GLU A 97 -20.57 10.98 -8.90
C GLU A 97 -19.92 10.05 -7.87
N VAL A 98 -20.13 10.30 -6.57
CA VAL A 98 -19.51 9.54 -5.48
C VAL A 98 -20.44 8.40 -5.06
N VAL A 99 -19.90 7.18 -5.11
CA VAL A 99 -20.61 5.98 -4.66
C VAL A 99 -20.47 5.81 -3.15
N SER A 100 -19.27 6.04 -2.60
CA SER A 100 -19.03 5.94 -1.17
C SER A 100 -17.78 6.71 -0.74
N VAL A 101 -17.79 7.24 0.49
CA VAL A 101 -16.63 7.84 1.15
C VAL A 101 -16.38 7.12 2.47
N PHE A 102 -15.15 6.67 2.72
CA PHE A 102 -14.79 5.95 3.94
C PHE A 102 -13.36 6.28 4.40
N PRO A 103 -13.06 6.20 5.71
CA PRO A 103 -11.73 6.49 6.22
C PRO A 103 -10.72 5.45 5.74
N SER A 104 -9.51 5.91 5.41
CA SER A 104 -8.36 5.03 5.17
C SER A 104 -7.99 4.31 6.47
N LYS A 105 -7.58 3.04 6.35
CA LYS A 105 -7.22 2.19 7.48
C LYS A 105 -5.84 1.58 7.26
N VAL A 106 -5.06 1.47 8.33
CA VAL A 106 -3.84 0.68 8.36
C VAL A 106 -4.24 -0.77 8.62
N TYR A 107 -3.71 -1.69 7.82
CA TYR A 107 -3.88 -3.12 8.00
C TYR A 107 -2.59 -3.71 8.56
N HIS A 108 -2.72 -4.73 9.41
CA HIS A 108 -1.59 -5.45 10.00
C HIS A 108 -1.40 -6.80 9.31
N LEU A 109 -0.15 -7.21 9.24
CA LEU A 109 0.27 -8.46 8.63
C LEU A 109 -0.20 -9.65 9.50
N HIS A 110 -0.77 -10.66 8.86
CA HIS A 110 -1.27 -11.87 9.51
C HIS A 110 -0.92 -13.10 8.67
N THR A 111 -0.40 -14.15 9.30
CA THR A 111 -0.18 -15.45 8.67
C THR A 111 -0.74 -16.58 9.54
N THR A 112 -1.37 -17.56 8.90
CA THR A 112 -1.77 -18.83 9.54
C THR A 112 -1.24 -20.03 8.74
N ARG A 113 -1.06 -21.14 9.46
CA ARG A 113 -0.22 -22.34 9.20
C ARG A 113 -0.78 -23.29 8.11
N SER A 114 -0.23 -24.50 7.95
CA SER A 114 0.58 -24.97 6.81
C SER A 114 -0.19 -26.01 5.97
N TRP A 115 0.18 -26.26 4.72
CA TRP A 115 -0.60 -27.06 3.75
C TRP A 115 -0.89 -28.52 4.11
N ASP A 116 -0.02 -29.17 4.88
CA ASP A 116 -0.26 -30.55 5.35
C ASP A 116 -1.47 -30.61 6.31
N PHE A 117 -1.72 -29.54 7.08
CA PHE A 117 -2.94 -29.41 7.90
C PHE A 117 -4.20 -29.34 7.03
N LEU A 118 -4.10 -28.84 5.80
CA LEU A 118 -5.20 -28.74 4.85
C LEU A 118 -5.40 -30.01 4.00
N GLY A 119 -4.64 -31.09 4.27
CA GLY A 119 -4.73 -32.35 3.52
C GLY A 119 -4.08 -32.31 2.12
N LEU A 120 -3.30 -31.27 1.82
CA LEU A 120 -2.60 -31.09 0.54
C LEU A 120 -1.17 -31.61 0.64
N ASN A 121 -1.05 -32.95 0.67
CA ASN A 121 0.23 -33.65 0.79
C ASN A 121 1.04 -33.62 -0.53
N GLN A 122 2.31 -34.06 -0.48
CA GLN A 122 3.24 -34.04 -1.63
C GLN A 122 2.80 -34.91 -2.82
N THR A 123 1.91 -35.88 -2.61
CA THR A 123 1.43 -36.78 -3.68
C THR A 123 0.21 -36.23 -4.42
N THR A 124 -0.26 -35.03 -4.03
CA THR A 124 -1.32 -34.32 -4.75
C THR A 124 -0.90 -34.12 -6.21
N LYS A 125 -1.80 -34.48 -7.15
CA LYS A 125 -1.51 -34.37 -8.58
C LYS A 125 -1.50 -32.91 -9.00
N HIS A 126 -0.30 -32.38 -9.25
CA HIS A 126 -0.10 -31.06 -9.83
C HIS A 126 -0.01 -31.13 -11.35
N ASN A 127 -0.64 -30.20 -12.05
CA ASN A 127 -0.38 -29.99 -13.47
C ASN A 127 0.70 -28.91 -13.61
N ALA A 128 1.96 -29.33 -13.49
CA ALA A 128 3.11 -28.42 -13.50
C ALA A 128 3.15 -27.51 -14.75
N THR A 129 2.71 -28.03 -15.91
CA THR A 129 2.64 -27.23 -17.14
C THR A 129 1.61 -26.10 -17.03
N ALA A 130 0.43 -26.37 -16.47
CA ALA A 130 -0.58 -25.34 -16.23
C ALA A 130 -0.13 -24.36 -15.14
N GLU A 131 0.42 -24.87 -14.04
CA GLU A 131 0.90 -24.07 -12.91
C GLU A 131 2.05 -23.13 -13.29
N SER A 132 2.97 -23.57 -14.16
CA SER A 132 4.07 -22.72 -14.65
C SER A 132 3.62 -21.47 -15.39
N ASN A 133 2.34 -21.41 -15.79
CA ASN A 133 1.67 -20.27 -16.41
C ASN A 133 0.79 -19.48 -15.42
N VAL A 134 0.71 -19.88 -14.16
CA VAL A 134 0.05 -19.13 -13.08
C VAL A 134 1.04 -18.12 -12.49
N ILE A 135 0.56 -16.93 -12.18
CA ILE A 135 1.35 -15.85 -11.57
C ILE A 135 0.65 -15.44 -10.29
N VAL A 136 1.29 -15.68 -9.15
CA VAL A 136 0.81 -15.30 -7.82
C VAL A 136 1.34 -13.90 -7.51
N GLY A 137 0.42 -12.94 -7.38
CA GLY A 137 0.74 -11.60 -6.91
C GLY A 137 0.75 -11.57 -5.39
N VAL A 138 1.88 -11.20 -4.79
CA VAL A 138 2.04 -11.09 -3.33
C VAL A 138 2.15 -9.60 -2.97
N ILE A 139 1.18 -9.10 -2.20
CA ILE A 139 1.11 -7.71 -1.75
C ILE A 139 1.44 -7.71 -0.24
N ASP A 140 2.67 -7.36 0.13
CA ASP A 140 3.21 -7.63 1.47
C ASP A 140 4.41 -6.71 1.80
N SER A 141 5.29 -7.10 2.73
CA SER A 141 6.53 -6.39 3.14
C SER A 141 7.68 -6.48 2.12
N GLY A 142 7.48 -7.19 1.01
CA GLY A 142 8.47 -7.40 -0.04
C GLY A 142 8.78 -8.87 -0.26
N ILE A 143 9.95 -9.16 -0.81
CA ILE A 143 10.46 -10.53 -0.91
C ILE A 143 11.99 -10.55 -0.84
N TRP A 144 12.57 -11.61 -0.27
CA TRP A 144 14.02 -11.87 -0.27
C TRP A 144 14.40 -12.77 -1.45
N PRO A 145 14.86 -12.21 -2.59
CA PRO A 145 14.97 -12.94 -3.86
C PRO A 145 15.99 -14.08 -3.84
N GLU A 146 17.00 -14.04 -2.97
CA GLU A 146 18.06 -15.04 -2.88
C GLU A 146 17.66 -16.31 -2.10
N SER A 147 16.44 -16.38 -1.55
CA SER A 147 15.97 -17.60 -0.88
C SER A 147 15.84 -18.76 -1.88
N ASP A 148 16.25 -19.97 -1.47
CA ASP A 148 16.09 -21.21 -2.26
C ASP A 148 14.63 -21.47 -2.68
N SER A 149 13.67 -20.98 -1.89
CA SER A 149 12.24 -21.03 -2.21
C SER A 149 11.89 -20.30 -3.51
N PHE A 150 12.74 -19.40 -3.97
CA PHE A 150 12.54 -18.55 -5.15
C PHE A 150 13.60 -18.74 -6.23
N SER A 151 14.40 -19.81 -6.15
CA SER A 151 15.30 -20.23 -7.23
C SER A 151 14.52 -20.45 -8.55
N ASP A 152 15.16 -20.18 -9.67
CA ASP A 152 14.56 -20.33 -11.00
C ASP A 152 15.10 -21.52 -11.81
N GLU A 153 15.78 -22.43 -11.10
CA GLU A 153 16.20 -23.71 -11.66
C GLU A 153 14.99 -24.51 -12.14
N GLY A 154 15.07 -25.04 -13.37
CA GLY A 154 13.98 -25.78 -14.00
C GLY A 154 12.82 -24.91 -14.54
N PHE A 155 12.82 -23.59 -14.31
CA PHE A 155 11.80 -22.71 -14.87
C PHE A 155 12.11 -22.32 -16.32
N SER A 156 11.11 -22.36 -17.18
CA SER A 156 11.14 -21.77 -18.53
C SER A 156 11.03 -20.24 -18.44
N PRO A 157 11.18 -19.47 -19.54
CA PRO A 157 10.95 -18.02 -19.51
C PRO A 157 9.56 -17.64 -18.98
N PRO A 158 9.38 -16.41 -18.45
CA PRO A 158 8.08 -15.95 -17.95
C PRO A 158 6.95 -16.09 -19.00
N PRO A 159 5.70 -16.37 -18.57
CA PRO A 159 4.58 -16.52 -19.49
C PRO A 159 4.39 -15.30 -20.39
N LYS A 160 4.11 -15.48 -21.69
CA LYS A 160 3.93 -14.39 -22.67
C LYS A 160 2.85 -13.36 -22.27
N LYS A 161 1.87 -13.78 -21.46
CA LYS A 161 0.81 -12.90 -20.92
C LYS A 161 1.31 -11.93 -19.85
N TRP A 162 2.49 -12.15 -19.28
CA TRP A 162 3.07 -11.30 -18.25
C TRP A 162 3.49 -9.96 -18.84
N LYS A 163 2.93 -8.88 -18.28
CA LYS A 163 3.23 -7.48 -18.65
C LYS A 163 3.77 -6.66 -17.47
N GLY A 164 4.07 -7.32 -16.35
CA GLY A 164 4.72 -6.65 -15.24
C GLY A 164 6.20 -6.41 -15.53
N ALA A 165 6.90 -5.86 -14.55
CA ALA A 165 8.30 -5.51 -14.69
C ALA A 165 9.04 -5.83 -13.39
N CYS A 166 10.34 -6.02 -13.50
CA CYS A 166 11.22 -5.98 -12.34
C CYS A 166 11.60 -4.52 -12.06
N LYS A 167 10.81 -3.87 -11.19
CA LYS A 167 11.10 -2.54 -10.65
C LYS A 167 11.26 -2.65 -9.13
N GLY A 168 12.14 -3.56 -8.73
CA GLY A 168 12.41 -3.87 -7.33
C GLY A 168 13.29 -2.83 -6.62
N GLY A 169 13.73 -1.77 -7.29
CA GLY A 169 14.57 -0.74 -6.66
C GLY A 169 16.04 -1.14 -6.55
N GLN A 170 16.75 -0.58 -5.57
CA GLN A 170 18.19 -0.81 -5.42
C GLN A 170 18.52 -2.28 -5.08
N ASN A 171 19.60 -2.80 -5.68
CA ASN A 171 20.14 -4.14 -5.46
C ASN A 171 19.09 -5.26 -5.49
N PHE A 172 18.20 -5.20 -6.48
CA PHE A 172 17.09 -6.12 -6.64
C PHE A 172 17.00 -6.65 -8.07
N THR A 173 17.02 -7.98 -8.22
CA THR A 173 16.94 -8.64 -9.52
C THR A 173 15.86 -9.71 -9.49
N CYS A 174 15.08 -9.76 -10.57
CA CYS A 174 14.07 -10.78 -10.81
C CYS A 174 14.70 -11.92 -11.63
N ASN A 175 14.12 -13.11 -11.53
CA ASN A 175 14.56 -14.29 -12.24
C ASN A 175 13.34 -14.95 -12.93
N LYS A 176 13.44 -16.21 -13.39
CA LYS A 176 12.29 -16.86 -14.03
C LYS A 176 11.23 -17.31 -13.01
N LYS A 177 11.52 -17.41 -11.72
CA LYS A 177 10.56 -17.76 -10.66
C LYS A 177 9.85 -16.52 -10.11
N LEU A 178 10.61 -15.58 -9.57
CA LEU A 178 10.20 -14.24 -9.20
C LEU A 178 10.30 -13.34 -10.44
N ILE A 179 9.22 -13.23 -11.20
CA ILE A 179 9.20 -12.58 -12.52
C ILE A 179 8.85 -11.08 -12.45
N GLY A 180 8.50 -10.59 -11.26
CA GLY A 180 8.05 -9.24 -11.04
C GLY A 180 8.34 -8.76 -9.63
N ALA A 181 8.75 -7.51 -9.51
CA ALA A 181 8.91 -6.84 -8.23
C ALA A 181 8.55 -5.37 -8.38
N ARG A 182 7.81 -4.81 -7.43
CA ARG A 182 7.52 -3.38 -7.33
C ARG A 182 7.57 -2.95 -5.87
N VAL A 183 8.02 -1.73 -5.64
CA VAL A 183 8.02 -1.09 -4.34
C VAL A 183 7.19 0.20 -4.39
N TYR A 184 6.44 0.45 -3.32
CA TYR A 184 5.59 1.64 -3.17
C TYR A 184 5.85 2.41 -1.87
N THR A 185 6.76 1.92 -1.02
CA THR A 185 7.12 2.53 0.26
C THR A 185 8.56 3.06 0.24
N THR A 186 9.53 2.16 0.33
CA THR A 186 10.97 2.42 0.48
C THR A 186 11.74 2.25 -0.85
N ASP A 187 13.08 2.25 -0.80
CA ASP A 187 13.94 2.24 -1.98
C ASP A 187 14.03 0.88 -2.70
N SER A 188 13.56 -0.20 -2.07
CA SER A 188 13.68 -1.55 -2.61
C SER A 188 12.53 -2.45 -2.20
N ALA A 189 12.15 -3.37 -3.10
CA ALA A 189 11.19 -4.45 -2.86
C ALA A 189 11.78 -5.59 -2.02
N ARG A 190 13.06 -5.46 -1.62
CA ARG A 190 13.71 -6.38 -0.68
C ARG A 190 12.96 -6.36 0.65
N ASP A 191 12.66 -7.55 1.11
CA ASP A 191 12.04 -7.78 2.41
C ASP A 191 13.09 -7.67 3.51
N MET A 192 12.86 -6.77 4.45
CA MET A 192 13.72 -6.58 5.63
C MET A 192 13.01 -7.03 6.92
N ASP A 193 11.72 -7.35 6.83
CA ASP A 193 10.90 -7.83 7.94
C ASP A 193 10.83 -9.37 7.94
N GLY A 194 10.59 -9.96 6.76
CA GLY A 194 10.52 -11.40 6.54
C GLY A 194 9.11 -11.92 6.27
N HIS A 195 8.06 -11.16 6.63
CA HIS A 195 6.67 -11.60 6.46
C HIS A 195 6.34 -11.90 4.99
N GLY A 196 6.69 -10.99 4.07
CA GLY A 196 6.45 -11.14 2.63
C GLY A 196 7.18 -12.33 2.01
N SER A 197 8.41 -12.61 2.46
CA SER A 197 9.16 -13.80 2.05
C SER A 197 8.53 -15.08 2.59
N HIS A 198 8.04 -15.05 3.84
CA HIS A 198 7.36 -16.18 4.44
C HIS A 198 6.01 -16.46 3.76
N THR A 199 5.20 -15.43 3.47
CA THR A 199 3.91 -15.58 2.75
C THR A 199 4.11 -16.03 1.31
N ALA A 200 5.08 -15.44 0.59
CA ALA A 200 5.38 -15.81 -0.78
C ALA A 200 5.85 -17.27 -0.89
N SER A 201 6.72 -17.72 0.03
CA SER A 201 7.19 -19.11 0.06
C SER A 201 6.08 -20.07 0.47
N THR A 202 5.18 -19.67 1.36
CA THR A 202 3.98 -20.45 1.70
C THR A 202 3.04 -20.55 0.50
N ALA A 203 2.80 -19.49 -0.27
CA ALA A 203 1.89 -19.57 -1.41
C ALA A 203 2.48 -20.36 -2.58
N ALA A 204 3.72 -20.06 -2.96
CA ALA A 204 4.33 -20.52 -4.20
C ALA A 204 5.83 -20.81 -4.10
N GLY A 205 6.37 -21.08 -2.91
CA GLY A 205 7.76 -21.50 -2.75
C GLY A 205 8.06 -22.83 -3.44
N ASN A 206 9.27 -22.96 -3.98
CA ASN A 206 9.78 -24.22 -4.50
C ASN A 206 9.91 -25.28 -3.38
N ASN A 207 10.15 -26.52 -3.79
CA ASN A 207 10.51 -27.59 -2.87
C ASN A 207 11.95 -27.39 -2.36
N VAL A 208 12.12 -27.02 -1.09
CA VAL A 208 13.42 -26.88 -0.43
C VAL A 208 13.61 -28.05 0.51
N ARG A 209 14.58 -28.93 0.21
CA ARG A 209 14.89 -30.11 1.03
C ARG A 209 15.69 -29.73 2.26
N ASN A 210 15.54 -30.51 3.33
CA ASN A 210 16.24 -30.33 4.61
C ASN A 210 16.04 -28.93 5.22
N ALA A 211 14.89 -28.31 4.93
CA ALA A 211 14.52 -27.03 5.53
C ALA A 211 14.13 -27.26 7.00
N SER A 212 14.70 -26.48 7.91
CA SER A 212 14.39 -26.53 9.34
C SER A 212 14.66 -25.16 9.99
N PHE A 213 14.08 -24.93 11.16
CA PHE A 213 14.43 -23.81 12.03
C PHE A 213 15.22 -24.35 13.23
N TYR A 214 16.55 -24.27 13.19
CA TYR A 214 17.43 -24.89 14.20
C TYR A 214 17.11 -26.37 14.48
N GLY A 215 16.80 -27.15 13.41
CA GLY A 215 16.41 -28.56 13.51
C GLY A 215 14.92 -28.79 13.82
N LEU A 216 14.15 -27.75 14.13
CA LEU A 216 12.70 -27.87 14.28
C LEU A 216 12.00 -27.94 12.93
N ALA A 217 11.01 -28.83 12.85
CA ALA A 217 10.19 -29.08 11.66
C ALA A 217 11.01 -29.42 10.41
N GLU A 218 12.08 -30.20 10.57
CA GLU A 218 12.91 -30.65 9.46
C GLU A 218 12.09 -31.40 8.40
N GLY A 219 12.24 -31.00 7.15
CA GLY A 219 11.56 -31.66 6.04
C GLY A 219 11.72 -30.94 4.71
N ILE A 220 10.72 -31.10 3.85
CA ILE A 220 10.64 -30.41 2.56
C ILE A 220 9.66 -29.24 2.70
N ALA A 221 10.18 -28.02 2.77
CA ALA A 221 9.37 -26.81 2.69
C ALA A 221 8.89 -26.62 1.25
N ARG A 222 7.60 -26.28 1.07
CA ARG A 222 7.04 -25.94 -0.25
C ARG A 222 5.83 -25.04 -0.15
N GLY A 223 5.55 -24.32 -1.24
CA GLY A 223 4.31 -23.59 -1.41
C GLY A 223 3.14 -24.49 -1.82
N GLY A 224 1.92 -23.92 -1.82
CA GLY A 224 0.73 -24.61 -2.34
C GLY A 224 0.78 -24.85 -3.85
N VAL A 225 1.44 -23.95 -4.60
CA VAL A 225 1.66 -24.07 -6.05
C VAL A 225 3.15 -23.88 -6.41
N PRO A 226 4.03 -24.86 -6.14
CA PRO A 226 5.47 -24.71 -6.31
C PRO A 226 5.92 -24.34 -7.73
N SER A 227 5.16 -24.74 -8.76
CA SER A 227 5.50 -24.41 -10.16
C SER A 227 5.04 -23.01 -10.59
N ALA A 228 4.28 -22.28 -9.76
CA ALA A 228 3.78 -20.96 -10.12
C ALA A 228 4.90 -19.89 -10.12
N ARG A 229 4.66 -18.81 -10.87
CA ARG A 229 5.51 -17.61 -10.86
C ARG A 229 5.08 -16.67 -9.74
N ILE A 230 6.00 -15.84 -9.25
CA ILE A 230 5.72 -14.85 -8.21
C ILE A 230 5.91 -13.44 -8.78
N ALA A 231 5.01 -12.53 -8.43
CA ALA A 231 5.20 -11.10 -8.58
C ALA A 231 5.00 -10.40 -7.23
N ALA A 232 6.07 -9.84 -6.68
CA ALA A 232 6.05 -9.19 -5.37
C ALA A 232 5.72 -7.69 -5.49
N TYR A 233 4.87 -7.19 -4.60
CA TYR A 233 4.47 -5.80 -4.50
C TYR A 233 4.65 -5.37 -3.04
N LYS A 234 5.76 -4.70 -2.74
CA LYS A 234 6.05 -4.18 -1.41
C LYS A 234 5.20 -2.94 -1.14
N VAL A 235 4.28 -3.06 -0.18
CA VAL A 235 3.39 -1.99 0.26
C VAL A 235 3.39 -1.82 1.79
N CYS A 236 4.05 -2.72 2.51
CA CYS A 236 4.25 -2.68 3.95
C CYS A 236 5.75 -2.49 4.24
N ASP A 237 6.06 -1.83 5.35
CA ASP A 237 7.39 -1.74 5.96
C ASP A 237 7.34 -2.33 7.37
#